data_AF-A0A0E1VPL6-F1
#
_entry.id   AF-A0A0E1VPL6-F1
#
_cell.length_a   1.000
_cell.length_b   1.000
_cell.length_c   1.000
_cell.angle_alpha   90.00
_cell.angle_beta   90.00
_cell.angle_gamma   90.00
#
_symmetry.space_group_name_H-M   'P 1'
#
loop_
_entity.id
_entity.type
_entity.pdbx_description
1 polymer ?
#
loop_
_entity_poly.entity_id
_entity_poly.type
_entity_poly.pdbx_seq_one_letter_code
_entity_poly.pdbx_strand_id
1 'polypeptide(L)'
;MRRSVRDLQKLYDNGEKKPLEDLVRAWAGIQALPPSDPKSFFALGGYHGEPFQYRKPVDALPQSDIYPYWGGYCNHGNVLFPTWHRMYVYKLEEALQSIVPGVSMPFWDETDEYTLRHGIPSILTQETFELDGTPIDNPLRSFVLPDALSDRLPGDGSIYEKPKGYLTVRYPLSGLVGTPEALEQTKLHNAKFPLPEKNTELLNGNVRAWLRGDSPTPDDPDPTRNGVYAKYVRCLSAPNYTVFSNTTSASVWSSSNPGLVTAVESPHNDIHLAVGGFDYGGGETGQIAGANGDMGENNTAGMDPIFFFHHCNVDRMFWVWQKQTGHTDRLDIIRNYPGTNASDSQGPTPGFAPGESLNLKTPLNPFKKASGEAYTSEDCINIERQLGFTYGPGSLDDVTPELKSLLAVPSGNSTKKLTVTGIDRALIQGSFIMKAYASVTDANGKTREYYLGHKSILSRWNVVHCANCLTHLDVVAHFPLSAMPADDVPKAEFRVKIIHRGGGVPSASKAAIGVVSGLQPNFEVSD
;
A
#
# COMPACT_ATOMS: atom_id res chain seq x y z
N MET A 1 -12.41 -16.37 -14.35
CA MET A 1 -11.32 -16.78 -13.45
C MET A 1 -10.21 -15.76 -13.59
N ARG A 2 -9.87 -15.05 -12.51
CA ARG A 2 -8.73 -14.11 -12.50
C ARG A 2 -7.43 -14.92 -12.48
N ARG A 3 -6.49 -14.59 -13.37
CA ARG A 3 -5.21 -15.30 -13.55
C ARG A 3 -4.03 -14.39 -13.19
N SER A 4 -2.85 -14.97 -12.98
CA SER A 4 -1.61 -14.20 -12.86
C SER A 4 -1.33 -13.45 -14.16
N VAL A 5 -0.99 -12.17 -14.09
CA VAL A 5 -0.60 -11.38 -15.27
C VAL A 5 0.69 -11.94 -15.90
N ARG A 6 1.55 -12.58 -15.11
CA ARG A 6 2.74 -13.27 -15.64
C ARG A 6 2.36 -14.50 -16.45
N ASP A 7 1.32 -15.24 -16.05
CA ASP A 7 0.76 -16.35 -16.85
C ASP A 7 0.25 -15.83 -18.20
N LEU A 8 -0.55 -14.76 -18.20
CA LEU A 8 -1.04 -14.14 -19.44
C LEU A 8 0.11 -13.69 -20.36
N GLN A 9 1.17 -13.12 -19.78
CA GLN A 9 2.35 -12.74 -20.56
C GLN A 9 3.10 -13.95 -21.12
N LYS A 10 3.26 -15.03 -20.36
CA LYS A 10 3.85 -16.29 -20.87
C LYS A 10 3.03 -16.88 -22.02
N LEU A 11 1.71 -16.83 -21.95
CA LEU A 11 0.84 -17.29 -23.03
C LEU A 11 1.06 -16.46 -24.29
N TYR A 12 1.11 -15.12 -24.15
CA TYR A 12 1.41 -14.21 -25.25
C TYR A 12 2.78 -14.50 -25.90
N ASP A 13 3.83 -14.65 -25.08
CA ASP A 13 5.20 -14.95 -25.53
C ASP A 13 5.27 -16.28 -26.32
N ASN A 14 4.36 -17.22 -26.04
CA ASN A 14 4.26 -18.53 -26.69
C ASN A 14 3.22 -18.60 -27.82
N GLY A 15 2.68 -17.44 -28.25
CA GLY A 15 1.78 -17.33 -29.40
C GLY A 15 0.28 -17.35 -29.08
N GLU A 16 -0.12 -17.66 -27.84
CA GLU A 16 -1.50 -17.49 -27.39
C GLU A 16 -1.73 -16.04 -26.95
N LYS A 17 -1.83 -15.13 -27.93
CA LYS A 17 -1.86 -13.67 -27.70
C LYS A 17 -3.17 -13.15 -27.12
N LYS A 18 -4.29 -13.78 -27.47
CA LYS A 18 -5.65 -13.27 -27.23
C LYS A 18 -5.92 -12.83 -25.78
N PRO A 19 -5.58 -13.61 -24.73
CA PRO A 19 -5.90 -13.23 -23.35
C PRO A 19 -5.27 -11.90 -22.94
N LEU A 20 -4.03 -11.64 -23.37
CA LEU A 20 -3.34 -10.39 -23.04
C LEU A 20 -3.78 -9.23 -23.93
N GLU A 21 -4.04 -9.48 -25.22
CA GLU A 21 -4.61 -8.48 -26.13
C GLU A 21 -6.00 -8.02 -25.68
N ASP A 22 -6.86 -8.94 -25.23
CA ASP A 22 -8.19 -8.62 -24.68
C ASP A 22 -8.09 -7.72 -23.44
N LEU A 23 -7.13 -8.00 -22.55
CA LEU A 23 -6.86 -7.16 -21.39
C LEU A 23 -6.39 -5.76 -21.81
N VAL A 24 -5.36 -5.68 -22.66
CA VAL A 24 -4.80 -4.39 -23.11
C VAL A 24 -5.85 -3.56 -23.85
N ARG A 25 -6.66 -4.20 -24.71
CA ARG A 25 -7.77 -3.55 -25.41
C ARG A 25 -8.82 -3.01 -24.44
N ALA A 26 -9.18 -3.77 -23.40
CA ALA A 26 -10.14 -3.32 -22.39
C ALA A 26 -9.61 -2.11 -21.61
N TRP A 27 -8.34 -2.13 -21.21
CA TRP A 27 -7.67 -1.03 -20.52
C TRP A 27 -7.58 0.23 -21.38
N ALA A 28 -7.14 0.10 -22.63
CA ALA A 28 -7.13 1.22 -23.58
C ALA A 28 -8.53 1.82 -23.77
N GLY A 29 -9.57 0.98 -23.83
CA GLY A 29 -10.95 1.42 -23.97
C GLY A 29 -11.46 2.23 -22.77
N ILE A 30 -11.25 1.75 -21.53
CA ILE A 30 -11.73 2.50 -20.34
C ILE A 30 -10.93 3.79 -20.09
N GLN A 31 -9.67 3.85 -20.51
CA GLN A 31 -8.86 5.07 -20.46
C GLN A 31 -9.30 6.11 -21.48
N ALA A 32 -9.90 5.69 -22.60
CA ALA A 32 -10.41 6.56 -23.65
C ALA A 32 -11.84 7.09 -23.38
N LEU A 33 -12.56 6.51 -22.40
CA LEU A 33 -13.89 6.99 -22.02
C LEU A 33 -13.83 8.43 -21.46
N PRO A 34 -14.89 9.23 -21.65
CA PRO A 34 -14.95 10.59 -21.07
C PRO A 34 -14.79 10.55 -19.55
N PRO A 35 -14.09 11.51 -18.92
CA PRO A 35 -13.87 11.53 -17.47
C PRO A 35 -15.16 11.64 -16.64
N SER A 36 -16.27 12.08 -17.25
CA SER A 36 -17.60 12.10 -16.63
C SER A 36 -18.32 10.75 -16.66
N ASP A 37 -17.84 9.79 -17.44
CA ASP A 37 -18.37 8.42 -17.47
C ASP A 37 -17.91 7.69 -16.19
N PRO A 38 -18.82 7.15 -15.36
CA PRO A 38 -18.46 6.42 -14.14
C PRO A 38 -17.64 5.14 -14.39
N LYS A 39 -17.57 4.66 -15.63
CA LYS A 39 -16.71 3.53 -16.04
C LYS A 39 -15.38 3.96 -16.65
N SER A 40 -15.14 5.26 -16.81
CA SER A 40 -13.83 5.74 -17.24
C SER A 40 -12.78 5.45 -16.18
N PHE A 41 -11.55 5.18 -16.61
CA PHE A 41 -10.45 4.95 -15.69
C PHE A 41 -10.19 6.18 -14.81
N PHE A 42 -10.40 7.40 -15.32
CA PHE A 42 -10.30 8.63 -14.53
C PHE A 42 -11.33 8.67 -13.38
N ALA A 43 -12.61 8.39 -13.66
CA ALA A 43 -13.63 8.36 -12.62
C ALA A 43 -13.38 7.24 -11.60
N LEU A 44 -13.03 6.04 -12.07
CA LEU A 44 -12.74 4.89 -11.22
C LEU A 44 -11.53 5.18 -10.34
N GLY A 45 -10.40 5.57 -10.92
CA GLY A 45 -9.17 5.93 -10.21
C GLY A 45 -9.41 7.01 -9.14
N GLY A 46 -10.30 7.97 -9.46
CA GLY A 46 -10.67 9.05 -8.56
C GLY A 46 -11.56 8.64 -7.38
N TYR A 47 -12.20 7.47 -7.41
CA TYR A 47 -12.93 6.98 -6.23
C TYR A 47 -12.00 6.65 -5.07
N HIS A 48 -10.74 6.32 -5.33
CA HIS A 48 -9.78 6.02 -4.27
C HIS A 48 -9.51 7.23 -3.38
N GLY A 49 -9.08 8.34 -4.00
CA GLY A 49 -8.61 9.54 -3.32
C GLY A 49 -9.12 10.80 -3.99
N GLU A 50 -8.23 11.49 -4.70
CA GLU A 50 -8.56 12.72 -5.43
C GLU A 50 -9.32 12.41 -6.73
N PRO A 51 -10.35 13.21 -7.09
CA PRO A 51 -10.73 14.48 -6.47
C PRO A 51 -11.53 14.31 -5.17
N PHE A 52 -11.24 15.13 -4.16
CA PHE A 52 -11.79 14.95 -2.82
C PHE A 52 -13.15 15.63 -2.60
N GLN A 53 -13.96 15.03 -1.73
CA GLN A 53 -15.09 15.73 -1.09
C GLN A 53 -14.67 16.32 0.26
N TYR A 54 -14.70 17.64 0.34
CA TYR A 54 -14.30 18.38 1.54
C TYR A 54 -15.42 18.56 2.54
N ARG A 55 -15.04 18.64 3.82
CA ARG A 55 -15.92 19.02 4.92
C ARG A 55 -15.58 20.44 5.34
N LYS A 56 -16.04 21.43 4.58
CA LYS A 56 -15.77 22.86 4.83
C LYS A 56 -15.97 23.32 6.28
N PRO A 57 -17.01 22.88 7.00
CA PRO A 57 -17.16 23.23 8.41
C PRO A 57 -16.05 22.66 9.29
N VAL A 58 -15.51 21.47 8.98
CA VAL A 58 -14.40 20.83 9.70
C VAL A 58 -13.09 21.54 9.39
N ASP A 59 -12.84 21.87 8.11
CA ASP A 59 -11.65 22.60 7.67
C ASP A 59 -11.51 23.98 8.34
N ALA A 60 -12.64 24.56 8.77
CA ALA A 60 -12.71 25.86 9.44
C ALA A 60 -12.67 25.78 10.97
N LEU A 61 -12.60 24.58 11.57
CA LEU A 61 -12.52 24.41 13.01
C LEU A 61 -11.16 24.91 13.55
N PRO A 62 -11.12 25.43 14.79
CA PRO A 62 -9.84 25.73 15.44
C PRO A 62 -9.02 24.45 15.65
N GLN A 63 -7.70 24.61 15.82
CA GLN A 63 -6.78 23.48 16.03
C GLN A 63 -7.15 22.57 17.23
N SER A 64 -7.88 23.11 18.21
CA SER A 64 -8.38 22.33 19.35
C SER A 64 -9.49 21.35 18.98
N ASP A 65 -10.21 21.58 17.87
CA ASP A 65 -11.47 20.91 17.54
C ASP A 65 -11.44 20.20 16.17
N ILE A 66 -10.49 20.57 15.29
CA ILE A 66 -10.36 20.01 13.94
C ILE A 66 -9.93 18.55 13.97
N TYR A 67 -10.63 17.64 13.27
CA TYR A 67 -10.25 16.23 13.22
C TYR A 67 -9.91 15.79 11.78
N PRO A 68 -9.04 14.78 11.60
CA PRO A 68 -8.74 14.25 10.28
C PRO A 68 -9.96 13.52 9.69
N TYR A 69 -10.16 13.67 8.39
CA TYR A 69 -11.15 12.92 7.60
C TYR A 69 -10.59 12.63 6.21
N TRP A 70 -11.11 11.62 5.53
CA TRP A 70 -10.71 11.27 4.17
C TRP A 70 -11.75 11.78 3.16
N GLY A 71 -11.30 12.51 2.13
CA GLY A 71 -12.19 13.07 1.11
C GLY A 71 -12.49 12.10 -0.04
N GLY A 72 -11.70 11.03 -0.18
CA GLY A 72 -11.94 9.94 -1.12
C GLY A 72 -12.78 8.83 -0.51
N TYR A 73 -13.07 7.77 -1.24
CA TYR A 73 -13.93 6.69 -0.74
C TYR A 73 -13.17 5.48 -0.19
N CYS A 74 -11.87 5.35 -0.46
CA CYS A 74 -11.10 4.19 -0.01
C CYS A 74 -11.11 4.06 1.52
N ASN A 75 -11.03 2.82 2.01
CA ASN A 75 -10.97 2.51 3.44
C ASN A 75 -9.58 1.99 3.79
N HIS A 76 -8.88 2.68 4.69
CA HIS A 76 -7.57 2.30 5.22
C HIS A 76 -7.53 2.37 6.73
N GLY A 77 -6.73 1.50 7.35
CA GLY A 77 -6.57 1.38 8.79
C GLY A 77 -7.88 1.04 9.51
N ASN A 78 -8.83 0.42 8.81
CA ASN A 78 -10.11 0.00 9.35
C ASN A 78 -10.59 -1.32 8.71
N VAL A 79 -11.58 -1.97 9.33
CA VAL A 79 -12.05 -3.31 8.96
C VAL A 79 -12.69 -3.43 7.59
N LEU A 80 -12.96 -2.31 6.91
CA LEU A 80 -13.50 -2.30 5.54
C LEU A 80 -12.40 -2.32 4.48
N PHE A 81 -11.11 -2.25 4.84
CA PHE A 81 -10.00 -2.25 3.88
C PHE A 81 -10.09 -3.40 2.86
N PRO A 82 -10.19 -4.70 3.26
CA PRO A 82 -10.23 -5.79 2.28
C PRO A 82 -11.49 -5.77 1.40
N THR A 83 -12.66 -5.55 1.99
CA THR A 83 -13.95 -5.67 1.29
C THR A 83 -14.25 -4.47 0.40
N TRP A 84 -13.82 -3.26 0.80
CA TRP A 84 -13.91 -2.08 -0.07
C TRP A 84 -13.02 -2.26 -1.30
N HIS A 85 -11.76 -2.67 -1.14
CA HIS A 85 -10.85 -2.87 -2.27
C HIS A 85 -11.25 -4.05 -3.16
N ARG A 86 -11.84 -5.12 -2.61
CA ARG A 86 -12.46 -6.20 -3.39
C ARG A 86 -13.53 -5.64 -4.34
N MET A 87 -14.44 -4.83 -3.81
CA MET A 87 -15.48 -4.21 -4.64
C MET A 87 -14.89 -3.20 -5.62
N TYR A 88 -13.84 -2.48 -5.25
CA TYR A 88 -13.18 -1.53 -6.14
C TYR A 88 -12.56 -2.20 -7.37
N VAL A 89 -11.81 -3.29 -7.18
CA VAL A 89 -11.25 -4.10 -8.27
C VAL A 89 -12.36 -4.72 -9.10
N TYR A 90 -13.42 -5.23 -8.46
CA TYR A 90 -14.58 -5.80 -9.17
C TYR A 90 -15.31 -4.75 -10.02
N LYS A 91 -15.47 -3.51 -9.54
CA LYS A 91 -16.09 -2.42 -10.31
C LYS A 91 -15.23 -1.94 -11.48
N LEU A 92 -13.90 -1.94 -11.35
CA LEU A 92 -13.02 -1.74 -12.50
C LEU A 92 -13.13 -2.91 -13.50
N GLU A 93 -13.22 -4.14 -13.04
CA GLU A 93 -13.43 -5.30 -13.90
C GLU A 93 -14.76 -5.21 -14.69
N GLU A 94 -15.85 -4.76 -14.08
CA GLU A 94 -17.11 -4.47 -14.80
C GLU A 94 -16.95 -3.39 -15.88
N ALA A 95 -16.08 -2.39 -15.65
CA ALA A 95 -15.77 -1.38 -16.65
C ALA A 95 -14.93 -1.95 -17.80
N LEU A 96 -13.91 -2.75 -17.51
CA LEU A 96 -13.13 -3.48 -18.52
C LEU A 96 -14.05 -4.38 -19.39
N GLN A 97 -15.00 -5.07 -18.75
CA GLN A 97 -15.97 -5.92 -19.43
C GLN A 97 -16.95 -5.15 -20.32
N SER A 98 -17.14 -3.85 -20.08
CA SER A 98 -17.95 -3.00 -20.98
C SER A 98 -17.26 -2.72 -22.32
N ILE A 99 -15.93 -2.88 -22.38
CA ILE A 99 -15.13 -2.78 -23.61
C ILE A 99 -14.93 -4.17 -24.23
N VAL A 100 -14.52 -5.15 -23.42
CA VAL A 100 -14.27 -6.54 -23.86
C VAL A 100 -15.09 -7.50 -22.98
N PRO A 101 -16.26 -7.98 -23.45
CA PRO A 101 -17.13 -8.85 -22.67
C PRO A 101 -16.42 -10.10 -22.15
N GLY A 102 -16.55 -10.37 -20.85
CA GLY A 102 -15.98 -11.56 -20.20
C GLY A 102 -14.49 -11.49 -19.87
N VAL A 103 -13.80 -10.37 -20.16
CA VAL A 103 -12.43 -10.16 -19.68
C VAL A 103 -12.39 -10.20 -18.15
N SER A 104 -11.33 -10.78 -17.58
CA SER A 104 -11.10 -10.82 -16.14
C SER A 104 -9.87 -9.98 -15.80
N MET A 105 -9.93 -9.24 -14.70
CA MET A 105 -8.80 -8.47 -14.17
C MET A 105 -7.76 -9.43 -13.58
N PRO A 106 -6.54 -9.56 -14.15
CA PRO A 106 -5.52 -10.44 -13.59
C PRO A 106 -4.88 -9.83 -12.33
N PHE A 107 -4.17 -10.66 -11.58
CA PHE A 107 -3.36 -10.21 -10.44
C PHE A 107 -1.88 -10.17 -10.81
N TRP A 108 -1.15 -9.17 -10.31
CA TRP A 108 0.30 -9.25 -10.24
C TRP A 108 0.67 -10.13 -9.05
N ASP A 109 1.12 -11.36 -9.32
CA ASP A 109 1.54 -12.27 -8.26
C ASP A 109 2.88 -11.82 -7.66
N GLU A 110 2.82 -10.91 -6.69
CA GLU A 110 3.98 -10.21 -6.12
C GLU A 110 4.99 -11.14 -5.43
N THR A 111 4.53 -12.31 -5.02
CA THR A 111 5.33 -13.29 -4.28
C THR A 111 5.65 -14.55 -5.09
N ASP A 112 5.41 -14.51 -6.42
CA ASP A 112 5.85 -15.58 -7.31
C ASP A 112 7.37 -15.57 -7.56
N GLU A 113 7.87 -16.68 -8.10
CA GLU A 113 9.29 -16.81 -8.40
C GLU A 113 9.79 -15.75 -9.40
N TYR A 114 8.94 -15.37 -10.37
CA TYR A 114 9.31 -14.36 -11.34
C TYR A 114 9.56 -13.01 -10.67
N THR A 115 8.64 -12.56 -9.81
CA THR A 115 8.73 -11.25 -9.16
C THR A 115 9.89 -11.20 -8.19
N LEU A 116 10.12 -12.27 -7.42
CA LEU A 116 11.27 -12.40 -6.54
C LEU A 116 12.62 -12.27 -7.29
N ARG A 117 12.71 -12.80 -8.51
CA ARG A 117 13.95 -12.78 -9.31
C ARG A 117 14.10 -11.56 -10.22
N HIS A 118 12.99 -11.02 -10.72
CA HIS A 118 13.00 -10.04 -11.82
C HIS A 118 12.21 -8.76 -11.55
N GLY A 119 11.45 -8.68 -10.46
CA GLY A 119 10.57 -7.56 -10.16
C GLY A 119 9.26 -7.62 -10.98
N ILE A 120 8.77 -6.47 -11.41
CA ILE A 120 7.44 -6.33 -12.01
C ILE A 120 7.41 -7.01 -13.40
N PRO A 121 6.37 -7.80 -13.75
CA PRO A 121 6.17 -8.30 -15.11
C PRO A 121 6.23 -7.16 -16.14
N SER A 122 7.02 -7.34 -17.20
CA SER A 122 7.34 -6.22 -18.10
C SER A 122 6.12 -5.68 -18.85
N ILE A 123 5.06 -6.47 -19.01
CA ILE A 123 3.77 -5.98 -19.53
C ILE A 123 3.17 -4.82 -18.72
N LEU A 124 3.57 -4.65 -17.46
CA LEU A 124 3.16 -3.53 -16.62
C LEU A 124 4.13 -2.34 -16.67
N THR A 125 5.27 -2.45 -17.35
CA THR A 125 6.32 -1.40 -17.36
C THR A 125 6.82 -1.02 -18.76
N GLN A 126 6.67 -1.90 -19.74
CA GLN A 126 7.13 -1.69 -21.12
C GLN A 126 6.39 -0.51 -21.77
N GLU A 127 7.09 0.23 -22.62
CA GLU A 127 6.56 1.49 -23.17
C GLU A 127 5.43 1.26 -24.17
N THR A 128 5.56 0.23 -25.01
CA THR A 128 4.65 -0.08 -26.11
C THR A 128 4.12 -1.50 -26.02
N PHE A 129 3.00 -1.74 -26.67
CA PHE A 129 2.40 -3.07 -26.84
C PHE A 129 1.94 -3.25 -28.28
N GLU A 130 2.06 -4.45 -28.84
CA GLU A 130 1.53 -4.78 -30.17
C GLU A 130 0.10 -5.30 -30.00
N LEU A 131 -0.90 -4.49 -30.38
CA LEU A 131 -2.30 -4.88 -30.36
C LEU A 131 -2.80 -5.06 -31.80
N ASP A 132 -3.26 -6.27 -32.14
CA ASP A 132 -3.76 -6.60 -33.48
C ASP A 132 -2.76 -6.24 -34.61
N GLY A 133 -1.47 -6.44 -34.34
CA GLY A 133 -0.37 -6.12 -35.27
C GLY A 133 0.01 -4.64 -35.35
N THR A 134 -0.58 -3.78 -34.50
CA THR A 134 -0.28 -2.34 -34.47
C THR A 134 0.40 -1.97 -33.14
N PRO A 135 1.55 -1.28 -33.17
CA PRO A 135 2.17 -0.77 -31.94
C PRO A 135 1.33 0.37 -31.36
N ILE A 136 1.04 0.28 -30.06
CA ILE A 136 0.37 1.30 -29.27
C ILE A 136 1.22 1.64 -28.03
N ASP A 137 0.97 2.80 -27.42
CA ASP A 137 1.44 3.04 -26.06
C ASP A 137 0.77 2.05 -25.12
N ASN A 138 1.55 1.44 -24.23
CA ASN A 138 1.04 0.45 -23.31
C ASN A 138 0.15 1.12 -22.23
N PRO A 139 -1.18 0.89 -22.21
CA PRO A 139 -2.08 1.55 -21.26
C PRO A 139 -1.84 1.09 -19.81
N LEU A 140 -1.06 0.03 -19.58
CA LEU A 140 -0.79 -0.52 -18.25
C LEU A 140 0.42 0.14 -17.56
N ARG A 141 1.25 0.87 -18.32
CA ARG A 141 2.50 1.45 -17.80
C ARG A 141 2.25 2.69 -16.94
N SER A 142 1.28 3.50 -17.33
CA SER A 142 0.94 4.80 -16.73
C SER A 142 -0.35 5.33 -17.36
N PHE A 143 -0.86 6.43 -16.84
CA PHE A 143 -2.07 7.08 -17.33
C PHE A 143 -1.88 8.59 -17.45
N VAL A 144 -2.36 9.17 -18.55
CA VAL A 144 -2.42 10.62 -18.76
C VAL A 144 -3.77 11.14 -18.28
N LEU A 145 -3.78 12.09 -17.35
CA LEU A 145 -5.02 12.64 -16.83
C LEU A 145 -5.76 13.45 -17.92
N PRO A 146 -7.01 13.08 -18.28
CA PRO A 146 -7.80 13.80 -19.28
C PRO A 146 -8.31 15.17 -18.77
N ASP A 147 -8.38 15.34 -17.45
CA ASP A 147 -8.71 16.58 -16.76
C ASP A 147 -7.83 16.75 -15.51
N ALA A 148 -7.82 17.95 -14.94
CA ALA A 148 -7.05 18.22 -13.73
C ALA A 148 -7.66 17.52 -12.50
N LEU A 149 -6.79 17.01 -11.62
CA LEU A 149 -7.14 16.75 -10.23
C LEU A 149 -6.86 18.02 -9.45
N SER A 150 -7.89 18.84 -9.32
CA SER A 150 -7.84 20.07 -8.55
C SER A 150 -9.12 20.19 -7.76
N ASP A 151 -8.95 20.47 -6.48
CA ASP A 151 -10.05 20.66 -5.55
C ASP A 151 -10.66 22.07 -5.65
N ARG A 152 -10.03 22.95 -6.47
CA ARG A 152 -10.43 24.33 -6.78
C ARG A 152 -10.71 25.18 -5.54
N LEU A 153 -10.04 24.89 -4.42
CA LEU A 153 -10.23 25.61 -3.17
C LEU A 153 -9.28 26.82 -3.08
N PRO A 154 -9.79 28.04 -2.89
CA PRO A 154 -8.95 29.20 -2.68
C PRO A 154 -8.13 29.05 -1.38
N GLY A 155 -6.80 29.04 -1.49
CA GLY A 155 -5.88 29.04 -0.34
C GLY A 155 -5.45 27.68 0.20
N ASP A 156 -5.83 26.56 -0.42
CA ASP A 156 -5.28 25.25 -0.06
C ASP A 156 -3.82 25.12 -0.54
N GLY A 157 -2.99 24.42 0.23
CA GLY A 157 -1.63 24.06 -0.12
C GLY A 157 -1.68 23.02 -1.23
N SER A 158 -1.83 23.49 -2.46
CA SER A 158 -2.15 22.77 -3.70
C SER A 158 -1.11 21.74 -4.15
N ILE A 159 -0.18 21.28 -3.32
CA ILE A 159 0.98 20.47 -3.75
C ILE A 159 0.59 19.15 -4.44
N TYR A 160 -0.60 18.59 -4.18
CA TYR A 160 -1.10 17.39 -4.86
C TYR A 160 -1.89 17.64 -6.12
N GLU A 161 -2.31 18.87 -6.38
CA GLU A 161 -3.08 19.16 -7.58
C GLU A 161 -2.28 18.71 -8.82
N LYS A 162 -2.92 17.92 -9.67
CA LYS A 162 -2.34 17.45 -10.92
C LYS A 162 -3.01 18.17 -12.08
N PRO A 163 -2.26 18.86 -12.95
CA PRO A 163 -2.86 19.48 -14.11
C PRO A 163 -3.36 18.42 -15.11
N LYS A 164 -4.30 18.83 -15.96
CA LYS A 164 -4.63 18.06 -17.17
C LYS A 164 -3.37 17.75 -17.97
N GLY A 165 -3.25 16.52 -18.45
CA GLY A 165 -2.07 16.05 -19.19
C GLY A 165 -0.93 15.55 -18.30
N TYR A 166 -1.08 15.57 -16.97
CA TYR A 166 -0.15 14.89 -16.06
C TYR A 166 -0.11 13.39 -16.39
N LEU A 167 1.10 12.83 -16.49
CA LEU A 167 1.34 11.40 -16.66
C LEU A 167 1.73 10.80 -15.31
N THR A 168 1.07 9.74 -14.86
CA THR A 168 1.44 9.06 -13.62
C THR A 168 2.86 8.51 -13.68
N VAL A 169 3.56 8.55 -12.55
CA VAL A 169 4.95 8.09 -12.45
C VAL A 169 5.18 7.19 -11.25
N ARG A 170 6.15 6.29 -11.39
CA ARG A 170 6.61 5.35 -10.36
C ARG A 170 8.07 5.66 -9.98
N TYR A 171 8.56 5.02 -8.92
CA TYR A 171 9.97 5.07 -8.57
C TYR A 171 10.86 4.74 -9.79
N PRO A 172 11.96 5.48 -10.04
CA PRO A 172 12.57 6.50 -9.18
C PRO A 172 12.08 7.94 -9.44
N LEU A 173 11.05 8.15 -10.25
CA LEU A 173 10.58 9.48 -10.63
C LEU A 173 9.71 10.14 -9.55
N SER A 174 9.55 11.45 -9.68
CA SER A 174 8.69 12.28 -8.85
C SER A 174 7.56 12.87 -9.67
N GLY A 175 6.36 12.92 -9.09
CA GLY A 175 5.15 13.47 -9.70
C GLY A 175 4.53 14.60 -8.89
N LEU A 176 5.17 15.13 -7.86
CA LEU A 176 4.60 16.20 -7.04
C LEU A 176 4.68 17.54 -7.78
N VAL A 177 3.56 18.05 -8.30
CA VAL A 177 3.58 19.15 -9.28
C VAL A 177 2.62 20.30 -9.00
N GLY A 178 1.84 20.24 -7.92
CA GLY A 178 0.73 21.16 -7.72
C GLY A 178 1.09 22.55 -7.19
N THR A 179 2.37 22.80 -6.86
CA THR A 179 2.90 24.16 -6.61
C THR A 179 4.13 24.44 -7.48
N PRO A 180 4.46 25.72 -7.73
CA PRO A 180 5.68 26.07 -8.46
C PRO A 180 6.96 25.49 -7.85
N GLU A 181 7.05 25.47 -6.51
CA GLU A 181 8.20 24.90 -5.80
C GLU A 181 8.28 23.38 -5.97
N ALA A 182 7.15 22.67 -5.81
CA ALA A 182 7.10 21.22 -5.99
C ALA A 182 7.41 20.81 -7.44
N LEU A 183 6.84 21.53 -8.41
CA LEU A 183 7.11 21.30 -9.83
C LEU A 183 8.60 21.48 -10.16
N GLU A 184 9.26 22.51 -9.61
CA GLU A 184 10.69 22.73 -9.82
C GLU A 184 11.53 21.60 -9.23
N GLN A 185 11.23 21.15 -8.00
CA GLN A 185 11.92 20.00 -7.42
C GLN A 185 11.69 18.72 -8.21
N THR A 186 10.47 18.48 -8.66
CA THR A 186 10.15 17.34 -9.52
C THR A 186 10.98 17.36 -10.80
N LYS A 187 11.16 18.51 -11.44
CA LYS A 187 12.03 18.64 -12.63
C LYS A 187 13.50 18.34 -12.30
N LEU A 188 14.03 18.94 -11.23
CA LEU A 188 15.42 18.72 -10.79
C LEU A 188 15.69 17.26 -10.41
N HIS A 189 14.69 16.61 -9.81
CA HIS A 189 14.74 15.20 -9.46
C HIS A 189 14.74 14.32 -10.71
N ASN A 190 13.73 14.49 -11.58
CA ASN A 190 13.54 13.66 -12.77
C ASN A 190 14.69 13.83 -13.79
N ALA A 191 15.35 14.99 -13.84
CA ALA A 191 16.54 15.21 -14.66
C ALA A 191 17.71 14.26 -14.33
N LYS A 192 17.74 13.68 -13.12
CA LYS A 192 18.73 12.66 -12.72
C LYS A 192 18.41 11.27 -13.27
N PHE A 193 17.19 11.07 -13.77
CA PHE A 193 16.64 9.79 -14.22
C PHE A 193 16.09 9.85 -15.65
N PRO A 194 16.88 10.26 -16.66
CA PRO A 194 16.38 10.50 -18.01
C PRO A 194 16.15 9.23 -18.84
N LEU A 195 16.62 8.06 -18.39
CA LEU A 195 16.63 6.82 -19.17
C LEU A 195 15.53 5.85 -18.71
N PRO A 196 14.45 5.64 -19.48
CA PRO A 196 13.33 4.78 -19.07
C PRO A 196 13.72 3.33 -18.73
N GLU A 197 14.64 2.74 -19.50
CA GLU A 197 15.14 1.38 -19.25
C GLU A 197 15.86 1.28 -17.90
N LYS A 198 16.73 2.24 -17.58
CA LYS A 198 17.43 2.31 -16.29
C LYS A 198 16.48 2.56 -15.13
N ASN A 199 15.45 3.37 -15.34
CA ASN A 199 14.42 3.60 -14.34
C ASN A 199 13.63 2.31 -14.04
N THR A 200 13.36 1.49 -15.06
CA THR A 200 12.72 0.19 -14.90
C THR A 200 13.62 -0.81 -14.18
N GLU A 201 14.93 -0.84 -14.49
CA GLU A 201 15.91 -1.64 -13.75
C GLU A 201 15.96 -1.25 -12.25
N LEU A 202 15.96 0.05 -11.95
CA LEU A 202 15.94 0.56 -10.57
C LEU A 202 14.66 0.17 -9.84
N LEU A 203 13.50 0.33 -10.48
CA LEU A 203 12.21 -0.06 -9.92
C LEU A 203 12.16 -1.55 -9.60
N ASN A 204 12.56 -2.40 -10.55
CA ASN A 204 12.58 -3.84 -10.35
C ASN A 204 13.59 -4.27 -9.28
N GLY A 205 14.77 -3.64 -9.25
CA GLY A 205 15.76 -3.83 -8.18
C GLY A 205 15.21 -3.47 -6.80
N ASN A 206 14.50 -2.35 -6.69
CA ASN A 206 13.87 -1.90 -5.45
C ASN A 206 12.77 -2.87 -5.00
N VAL A 207 11.84 -3.24 -5.89
CA VAL A 207 10.77 -4.22 -5.58
C VAL A 207 11.36 -5.54 -5.07
N ARG A 208 12.42 -6.05 -5.71
CA ARG A 208 13.12 -7.25 -5.24
C ARG A 208 13.75 -7.07 -3.86
N ALA A 209 14.36 -5.92 -3.59
CA ALA A 209 14.93 -5.61 -2.28
C ALA A 209 13.87 -5.62 -1.16
N TRP A 210 12.73 -4.99 -1.43
CA TRP A 210 11.57 -4.98 -0.53
C TRP A 210 11.02 -6.39 -0.28
N LEU A 211 10.81 -7.17 -1.34
CA LEU A 211 10.34 -8.56 -1.23
C LEU A 211 11.28 -9.44 -0.41
N ARG A 212 12.59 -9.30 -0.65
CA ARG A 212 13.63 -10.02 0.08
C ARG A 212 13.73 -9.58 1.53
N GLY A 213 13.60 -8.28 1.80
CA GLY A 213 13.92 -7.71 3.11
C GLY A 213 15.41 -7.45 3.32
N ASP A 214 16.19 -7.44 2.24
CA ASP A 214 17.62 -7.09 2.17
C ASP A 214 17.99 -6.71 0.72
N SER A 215 19.20 -6.20 0.46
CA SER A 215 19.68 -6.00 -0.91
C SER A 215 19.56 -7.30 -1.73
N PRO A 216 19.02 -7.33 -2.95
CA PRO A 216 18.78 -8.58 -3.68
C PRO A 216 20.10 -9.27 -4.07
N THR A 217 20.18 -10.61 -4.02
CA THR A 217 21.32 -11.34 -4.63
C THR A 217 21.04 -11.67 -6.11
N PRO A 218 22.09 -11.89 -6.93
CA PRO A 218 21.93 -12.22 -8.34
C PRO A 218 21.29 -13.61 -8.61
N ASP A 219 21.54 -14.61 -7.76
CA ASP A 219 21.32 -16.02 -8.12
C ASP A 219 20.16 -16.69 -7.36
N ASP A 220 19.90 -16.27 -6.11
CA ASP A 220 18.82 -16.80 -5.27
C ASP A 220 18.02 -15.65 -4.64
N PRO A 221 16.69 -15.58 -4.84
CA PRO A 221 15.89 -14.54 -4.20
C PRO A 221 15.94 -14.59 -2.67
N ASP A 222 16.19 -15.76 -2.07
CA ASP A 222 16.30 -16.05 -0.62
C ASP A 222 15.63 -15.00 0.28
N PRO A 223 14.27 -15.00 0.32
CA PRO A 223 13.53 -14.01 1.08
C PRO A 223 13.79 -14.17 2.57
N THR A 224 14.19 -13.08 3.21
CA THR A 224 14.39 -13.05 4.67
C THR A 224 13.06 -12.96 5.40
N ARG A 225 13.08 -13.23 6.72
CA ARG A 225 11.95 -13.02 7.62
C ARG A 225 11.49 -11.55 7.72
N ASN A 226 12.22 -10.59 7.16
CA ASN A 226 11.91 -9.16 7.27
C ASN A 226 11.23 -8.60 6.02
N GLY A 227 11.31 -9.30 4.88
CA GLY A 227 10.81 -8.83 3.61
C GLY A 227 9.28 -8.86 3.47
N VAL A 228 8.79 -8.22 2.42
CA VAL A 228 7.36 -8.22 2.06
C VAL A 228 6.86 -9.64 1.82
N TYR A 229 7.68 -10.52 1.25
CA TYR A 229 7.35 -11.94 1.08
C TYR A 229 6.95 -12.58 2.42
N ALA A 230 7.80 -12.47 3.44
CA ALA A 230 7.52 -13.02 4.76
C ALA A 230 6.30 -12.37 5.42
N LYS A 231 6.01 -11.08 5.15
CA LYS A 231 4.82 -10.40 5.67
C LYS A 231 3.53 -10.90 5.03
N TYR A 232 3.52 -11.19 3.72
CA TYR A 232 2.38 -11.85 3.08
C TYR A 232 2.17 -13.25 3.65
N VAL A 233 3.24 -14.04 3.85
CA VAL A 233 3.11 -15.35 4.51
C VAL A 233 2.53 -15.22 5.93
N ARG A 234 2.96 -14.21 6.71
CA ARG A 234 2.44 -13.97 8.07
C ARG A 234 0.96 -13.58 8.08
N CYS A 235 0.49 -12.76 7.13
CA CYS A 235 -0.90 -12.30 7.17
C CYS A 235 -1.89 -13.44 6.94
N LEU A 236 -1.51 -14.47 6.17
CA LEU A 236 -2.31 -15.69 6.00
C LEU A 236 -2.53 -16.46 7.31
N SER A 237 -1.70 -16.23 8.33
CA SER A 237 -1.84 -16.83 9.67
C SER A 237 -2.56 -15.92 10.68
N ALA A 238 -3.10 -14.78 10.26
CA ALA A 238 -3.85 -13.90 11.17
C ALA A 238 -5.09 -14.62 11.75
N PRO A 239 -5.32 -14.58 13.08
CA PRO A 239 -6.24 -15.48 13.76
C PRO A 239 -7.73 -15.17 13.55
N ASN A 240 -8.07 -13.96 13.09
CA ASN A 240 -9.44 -13.55 12.81
C ASN A 240 -9.47 -12.38 11.82
N TYR A 241 -10.63 -12.13 11.21
CA TYR A 241 -10.79 -11.10 10.19
C TYR A 241 -10.44 -9.70 10.67
N THR A 242 -10.80 -9.34 11.91
CA THR A 242 -10.60 -7.97 12.43
C THR A 242 -9.12 -7.58 12.41
N VAL A 243 -8.22 -8.48 12.83
CA VAL A 243 -6.77 -8.23 12.85
C VAL A 243 -6.06 -8.65 11.57
N PHE A 244 -6.70 -9.47 10.73
CA PHE A 244 -6.25 -9.70 9.36
C PHE A 244 -6.42 -8.44 8.50
N SER A 245 -7.54 -7.74 8.67
CA SER A 245 -8.00 -6.74 7.70
C SER A 245 -7.16 -5.47 7.67
N ASN A 246 -6.69 -4.99 8.82
CA ASN A 246 -6.13 -3.65 8.90
C ASN A 246 -5.07 -3.46 10.00
N THR A 247 -4.24 -2.45 9.79
CA THR A 247 -3.08 -2.08 10.61
C THR A 247 -3.47 -1.57 12.00
N THR A 248 -4.58 -0.86 12.17
CA THR A 248 -5.05 -0.35 13.47
C THR A 248 -5.40 -1.51 14.41
N SER A 249 -6.24 -2.43 13.96
CA SER A 249 -6.64 -3.61 14.72
C SER A 249 -5.44 -4.52 15.03
N ALA A 250 -4.58 -4.78 14.04
CA ALA A 250 -3.39 -5.62 14.22
C ALA A 250 -2.39 -5.02 15.22
N SER A 251 -2.24 -3.69 15.23
CA SER A 251 -1.38 -2.99 16.19
C SER A 251 -1.89 -3.21 17.62
N VAL A 252 -3.16 -2.91 17.88
CA VAL A 252 -3.74 -3.07 19.23
C VAL A 252 -3.71 -4.52 19.69
N TRP A 253 -4.01 -5.48 18.80
CA TRP A 253 -3.89 -6.90 19.13
C TRP A 253 -2.46 -7.29 19.50
N SER A 254 -1.48 -6.77 18.77
CA SER A 254 -0.07 -7.00 19.07
C SER A 254 0.37 -6.31 20.36
N SER A 255 -0.29 -5.27 20.84
CA SER A 255 -0.04 -4.73 22.18
C SER A 255 -0.63 -5.60 23.29
N SER A 256 -1.82 -6.17 23.09
CA SER A 256 -2.57 -6.87 24.14
C SER A 256 -2.37 -8.39 24.19
N ASN A 257 -1.74 -9.00 23.19
CA ASN A 257 -1.62 -10.46 23.07
C ASN A 257 -0.15 -10.88 22.89
N PRO A 258 0.22 -12.12 23.27
CA PRO A 258 1.56 -12.65 23.00
C PRO A 258 1.79 -12.83 21.48
N GLY A 259 3.04 -12.72 21.06
CA GLY A 259 3.41 -12.80 19.64
C GLY A 259 3.07 -11.55 18.84
N LEU A 260 3.10 -11.69 17.50
CA LEU A 260 2.82 -10.63 16.54
C LEU A 260 1.81 -11.12 15.50
N VAL A 261 0.87 -10.25 15.14
CA VAL A 261 -0.03 -10.44 13.99
C VAL A 261 0.33 -9.45 12.89
N THR A 262 0.26 -9.89 11.63
CA THR A 262 0.43 -9.02 10.46
C THR A 262 -0.90 -8.93 9.73
N ALA A 263 -1.47 -7.73 9.62
CA ALA A 263 -2.61 -7.50 8.74
C ALA A 263 -2.17 -7.55 7.27
N VAL A 264 -3.06 -7.95 6.36
CA VAL A 264 -2.81 -7.92 4.90
C VAL A 264 -2.53 -6.50 4.39
N GLU A 265 -3.07 -5.49 5.05
CA GLU A 265 -2.78 -4.08 4.77
C GLU A 265 -1.29 -3.74 4.97
N SER A 266 -0.54 -4.48 5.81
CA SER A 266 0.89 -4.19 6.02
C SER A 266 1.79 -4.51 4.82
N PRO A 267 1.81 -5.73 4.24
CA PRO A 267 2.58 -5.98 3.02
C PRO A 267 2.04 -5.21 1.81
N HIS A 268 0.74 -4.91 1.78
CA HIS A 268 0.15 -3.96 0.82
C HIS A 268 0.83 -2.58 0.90
N ASN A 269 0.93 -2.00 2.10
CA ASN A 269 1.59 -0.70 2.28
C ASN A 269 3.04 -0.73 1.80
N ASP A 270 3.75 -1.85 2.02
CA ASP A 270 5.13 -2.00 1.57
C ASP A 270 5.26 -1.94 0.03
N ILE A 271 4.35 -2.59 -0.72
CA ILE A 271 4.36 -2.53 -2.19
C ILE A 271 4.02 -1.12 -2.70
N HIS A 272 3.04 -0.45 -2.09
CA HIS A 272 2.75 0.95 -2.38
C HIS A 272 3.99 1.83 -2.25
N LEU A 273 4.73 1.70 -1.14
CA LEU A 273 5.93 2.52 -0.91
C LEU A 273 7.07 2.11 -1.86
N ALA A 274 7.28 0.82 -2.12
CA ALA A 274 8.31 0.34 -3.04
C ALA A 274 8.11 0.87 -4.47
N VAL A 275 6.88 0.77 -5.00
CA VAL A 275 6.53 1.24 -6.33
C VAL A 275 6.43 2.77 -6.37
N GLY A 276 6.01 3.38 -5.27
CA GLY A 276 5.68 4.79 -5.14
C GLY A 276 6.81 5.71 -4.70
N GLY A 277 8.02 5.20 -4.49
CA GLY A 277 9.19 6.08 -4.32
C GLY A 277 10.14 5.81 -3.16
N PHE A 278 9.88 4.80 -2.34
CA PHE A 278 10.74 4.50 -1.19
C PHE A 278 11.74 3.39 -1.53
N ASP A 279 13.01 3.68 -1.32
CA ASP A 279 14.10 2.73 -1.42
C ASP A 279 14.21 1.89 -0.15
N TYR A 280 14.28 0.56 -0.29
CA TYR A 280 14.51 -0.35 0.84
C TYR A 280 15.89 -0.16 1.49
N GLY A 281 16.93 0.09 0.67
CA GLY A 281 18.34 0.02 1.01
C GLY A 281 18.92 1.24 1.74
N GLY A 282 18.09 2.17 2.19
CA GLY A 282 18.56 3.46 2.70
C GLY A 282 19.60 3.37 3.82
N GLY A 283 20.89 3.55 3.49
CA GLY A 283 21.93 4.04 4.40
C GLY A 283 21.59 5.43 4.94
N GLU A 284 22.39 6.02 5.85
CA GLU A 284 22.08 7.32 6.50
C GLU A 284 21.70 8.47 5.53
N THR A 285 22.00 8.32 4.24
CA THR A 285 21.66 9.23 3.14
C THR A 285 20.91 8.57 1.96
N GLY A 286 20.08 7.55 2.21
CA GLY A 286 19.35 6.69 1.26
C GLY A 286 19.17 7.19 -0.18
N GLN A 287 19.49 6.34 -1.16
CA GLN A 287 20.06 6.75 -2.45
C GLN A 287 19.17 7.60 -3.36
N ILE A 288 17.84 7.72 -3.15
CA ILE A 288 17.01 8.63 -3.93
C ILE A 288 15.89 9.26 -3.08
N ALA A 289 16.24 10.24 -2.22
CA ALA A 289 15.26 11.14 -1.63
C ALA A 289 14.58 11.99 -2.73
N GLY A 290 13.24 12.14 -2.67
CA GLY A 290 12.47 13.02 -3.56
C GLY A 290 11.62 12.34 -4.64
N ALA A 291 11.65 11.01 -4.75
CA ALA A 291 10.82 10.26 -5.70
C ALA A 291 9.36 10.19 -5.22
N ASN A 292 8.52 11.18 -5.52
CA ASN A 292 7.13 11.24 -5.07
C ASN A 292 6.19 10.67 -6.15
N GLY A 293 6.27 9.37 -6.40
CA GLY A 293 5.42 8.67 -7.38
C GLY A 293 3.99 8.45 -6.86
N ASP A 294 3.02 8.31 -7.75
CA ASP A 294 1.59 8.32 -7.39
C ASP A 294 1.17 7.15 -6.50
N MET A 295 1.77 5.97 -6.66
CA MET A 295 1.52 4.81 -5.80
C MET A 295 1.96 5.00 -4.34
N GLY A 296 2.77 6.01 -4.05
CA GLY A 296 3.39 6.18 -2.73
C GLY A 296 2.46 6.75 -1.67
N GLU A 297 1.33 7.31 -2.08
CA GLU A 297 0.33 7.92 -1.20
C GLU A 297 -1.08 7.68 -1.70
N ASN A 298 -2.03 7.67 -0.76
CA ASN A 298 -3.43 7.36 -1.08
C ASN A 298 -4.10 8.41 -1.99
N ASN A 299 -3.54 9.62 -2.09
CA ASN A 299 -4.10 10.74 -2.85
C ASN A 299 -4.38 10.38 -4.32
N THR A 300 -3.36 9.90 -5.04
CA THR A 300 -3.45 9.66 -6.50
C THR A 300 -3.06 8.24 -6.92
N ALA A 301 -2.77 7.32 -5.98
CA ALA A 301 -2.40 5.94 -6.29
C ALA A 301 -3.40 5.23 -7.23
N GLY A 302 -4.70 5.48 -7.05
CA GLY A 302 -5.75 4.92 -7.91
C GLY A 302 -5.68 5.33 -9.38
N MET A 303 -4.91 6.37 -9.73
CA MET A 303 -4.70 6.80 -11.11
C MET A 303 -3.58 6.05 -11.82
N ASP A 304 -2.76 5.26 -11.11
CA ASP A 304 -1.76 4.41 -11.73
C ASP A 304 -2.38 3.03 -12.04
N PRO A 305 -2.38 2.56 -13.30
CA PRO A 305 -2.93 1.25 -13.65
C PRO A 305 -2.42 0.08 -12.79
N ILE A 306 -1.15 0.10 -12.34
CA ILE A 306 -0.58 -1.00 -11.52
C ILE A 306 -1.31 -1.17 -10.19
N PHE A 307 -1.97 -0.10 -9.69
CA PHE A 307 -2.82 -0.16 -8.50
C PHE A 307 -3.77 -1.34 -8.56
N PHE A 308 -4.45 -1.53 -9.69
CA PHE A 308 -5.48 -2.56 -9.80
C PHE A 308 -4.89 -3.97 -9.91
N PHE A 309 -3.68 -4.11 -10.48
CA PHE A 309 -2.98 -5.40 -10.52
C PHE A 309 -2.47 -5.79 -9.14
N HIS A 310 -1.96 -4.81 -8.37
CA HIS A 310 -1.58 -4.95 -6.97
C HIS A 310 -2.79 -5.33 -6.11
N HIS A 311 -3.86 -4.53 -6.15
CA HIS A 311 -5.07 -4.77 -5.35
C HIS A 311 -5.80 -6.05 -5.74
N CYS A 312 -5.70 -6.50 -6.99
CA CYS A 312 -6.20 -7.81 -7.39
C CYS A 312 -5.42 -8.96 -6.71
N ASN A 313 -4.11 -8.79 -6.46
CA ASN A 313 -3.31 -9.74 -5.68
C ASN A 313 -3.58 -9.64 -4.16
N VAL A 314 -3.80 -8.44 -3.63
CA VAL A 314 -4.23 -8.25 -2.23
C VAL A 314 -5.59 -8.92 -1.99
N ASP A 315 -6.53 -8.79 -2.92
CA ASP A 315 -7.81 -9.48 -2.87
C ASP A 315 -7.65 -11.01 -3.01
N ARG A 316 -6.67 -11.48 -3.80
CA ARG A 316 -6.29 -12.90 -3.84
C ARG A 316 -5.80 -13.37 -2.47
N MET A 317 -4.92 -12.63 -1.80
CA MET A 317 -4.44 -12.95 -0.45
C MET A 317 -5.58 -12.98 0.57
N PHE A 318 -6.54 -12.07 0.45
CA PHE A 318 -7.76 -12.12 1.24
C PHE A 318 -8.55 -13.41 0.98
N TRP A 319 -8.76 -13.79 -0.28
CA TRP A 319 -9.43 -15.05 -0.61
C TRP A 319 -8.67 -16.29 -0.12
N VAL A 320 -7.33 -16.31 -0.22
CA VAL A 320 -6.49 -17.39 0.31
C VAL A 320 -6.65 -17.51 1.83
N TRP A 321 -6.58 -16.39 2.56
CA TRP A 321 -6.82 -16.39 4.00
C TRP A 321 -8.23 -16.92 4.33
N GLN A 322 -9.26 -16.49 3.60
CA GLN A 322 -10.63 -16.99 3.79
C GLN A 322 -10.73 -18.51 3.61
N LYS A 323 -10.10 -19.06 2.57
CA LYS A 323 -10.05 -20.51 2.32
C LYS A 323 -9.32 -21.25 3.44
N GLN A 324 -8.14 -20.77 3.85
CA GLN A 324 -7.29 -21.44 4.84
C GLN A 324 -7.87 -21.40 6.26
N THR A 325 -8.71 -20.42 6.57
CA THR A 325 -9.24 -20.20 7.92
C THR A 325 -10.74 -20.51 8.06
N GLY A 326 -11.42 -20.94 7.00
CA GLY A 326 -12.84 -21.28 7.03
C GLY A 326 -13.79 -20.07 7.05
N HIS A 327 -13.39 -18.98 6.40
CA HIS A 327 -14.12 -17.71 6.31
C HIS A 327 -14.61 -17.38 4.88
N THR A 328 -14.77 -18.40 4.02
CA THR A 328 -15.24 -18.21 2.63
C THR A 328 -16.68 -17.71 2.55
N ASP A 329 -17.52 -18.00 3.54
CA ASP A 329 -18.96 -17.71 3.53
C ASP A 329 -19.42 -16.90 4.77
N ARG A 330 -18.47 -16.52 5.65
CA ARG A 330 -18.75 -15.69 6.83
C ARG A 330 -17.52 -14.90 7.23
N LEU A 331 -17.75 -13.70 7.75
CA LEU A 331 -16.75 -12.89 8.43
C LEU A 331 -17.36 -12.44 9.76
N ASP A 332 -16.51 -12.22 10.75
CA ASP A 332 -16.89 -11.69 12.05
C ASP A 332 -15.98 -10.50 12.39
N ILE A 333 -16.59 -9.40 12.82
CA ILE A 333 -15.89 -8.20 13.26
C ILE A 333 -16.07 -8.07 14.78
N ILE A 334 -14.96 -7.92 15.51
CA ILE A 334 -14.98 -7.67 16.94
C ILE A 334 -15.56 -6.26 17.15
N ARG A 335 -16.76 -6.19 17.73
CA ARG A 335 -17.48 -4.93 17.90
C ARG A 335 -16.69 -3.95 18.76
N ASN A 336 -16.65 -2.68 18.33
CA ASN A 336 -15.96 -1.58 19.02
C ASN A 336 -14.46 -1.81 19.21
N TYR A 337 -13.86 -2.74 18.48
CA TYR A 337 -12.41 -2.91 18.45
C TYR A 337 -11.76 -1.77 17.65
N PRO A 338 -10.56 -1.29 18.01
CA PRO A 338 -9.86 -0.29 17.19
C PRO A 338 -9.71 -0.77 15.74
N GLY A 339 -10.07 0.08 14.78
CA GLY A 339 -10.27 -0.25 13.37
C GLY A 339 -11.75 -0.45 12.99
N THR A 340 -12.70 -0.36 13.93
CA THR A 340 -14.15 -0.48 13.67
C THR A 340 -14.90 0.84 13.85
N ASN A 341 -14.19 1.96 13.88
CA ASN A 341 -14.77 3.29 13.98
C ASN A 341 -14.37 4.15 12.76
N ALA A 342 -15.30 4.96 12.25
CA ALA A 342 -15.05 5.87 11.15
C ALA A 342 -13.98 6.93 11.50
N SER A 343 -13.77 7.23 12.79
CA SER A 343 -12.69 8.11 13.25
C SER A 343 -11.31 7.46 13.24
N ASP A 344 -11.20 6.14 13.05
CA ASP A 344 -9.92 5.44 13.11
C ASP A 344 -9.02 5.80 11.92
N SER A 345 -7.70 5.81 12.16
CA SER A 345 -6.67 5.99 11.15
C SER A 345 -6.90 7.22 10.24
N GLN A 346 -7.39 7.04 9.01
CA GLN A 346 -7.56 8.11 8.02
C GLN A 346 -8.74 9.06 8.33
N GLY A 347 -9.62 8.67 9.26
CA GLY A 347 -10.85 9.39 9.58
C GLY A 347 -12.00 9.10 8.61
N PRO A 348 -13.17 9.74 8.81
CA PRO A 348 -14.38 9.33 8.14
C PRO A 348 -14.37 9.68 6.66
N THR A 349 -14.75 8.72 5.80
CA THR A 349 -14.94 8.91 4.35
C THR A 349 -16.25 9.65 4.05
N PRO A 350 -16.50 10.13 2.82
CA PRO A 350 -17.73 10.86 2.49
C PRO A 350 -19.00 10.05 2.81
N GLY A 351 -19.91 10.68 3.54
CA GLY A 351 -21.15 10.06 4.02
C GLY A 351 -21.11 9.51 5.44
N PHE A 352 -19.93 9.44 6.08
CA PHE A 352 -19.79 8.93 7.46
C PHE A 352 -19.55 10.03 8.49
N ALA A 353 -20.07 9.86 9.70
CA ALA A 353 -19.83 10.77 10.82
C ALA A 353 -18.64 10.30 11.68
N PRO A 354 -17.93 11.23 12.37
CA PRO A 354 -16.99 10.83 13.42
C PRO A 354 -17.67 9.97 14.48
N GLY A 355 -16.99 8.94 14.96
CA GLY A 355 -17.51 8.03 15.98
C GLY A 355 -18.44 6.94 15.44
N GLU A 356 -18.84 7.00 14.18
CA GLU A 356 -19.74 6.01 13.56
C GLU A 356 -19.09 4.62 13.50
N SER A 357 -19.85 3.58 13.83
CA SER A 357 -19.34 2.20 13.82
C SER A 357 -19.30 1.63 12.40
N LEU A 358 -18.16 1.06 12.04
CA LEU A 358 -17.94 0.33 10.81
C LEU A 358 -18.12 -1.17 11.06
N ASN A 359 -18.94 -1.83 10.26
CA ASN A 359 -19.25 -3.25 10.34
C ASN A 359 -19.61 -3.82 8.95
N LEU A 360 -20.02 -5.09 8.87
CA LEU A 360 -20.25 -5.75 7.59
C LEU A 360 -21.40 -5.14 6.77
N LYS A 361 -22.34 -4.45 7.42
CA LYS A 361 -23.48 -3.77 6.78
C LYS A 361 -23.18 -2.34 6.36
N THR A 362 -22.00 -1.83 6.71
CA THR A 362 -21.60 -0.49 6.34
C THR A 362 -21.53 -0.36 4.81
N PRO A 363 -22.13 0.68 4.22
CA PRO A 363 -22.05 0.92 2.77
C PRO A 363 -20.61 1.06 2.28
N LEU A 364 -20.25 0.27 1.28
CA LEU A 364 -18.99 0.37 0.55
C LEU A 364 -19.13 1.42 -0.56
N ASN A 365 -19.31 2.68 -0.16
CA ASN A 365 -19.46 3.80 -1.10
C ASN A 365 -18.25 3.90 -2.04
N PRO A 366 -18.43 4.30 -3.32
CA PRO A 366 -19.69 4.67 -3.97
C PRO A 366 -20.36 3.48 -4.69
N PHE A 367 -19.96 2.25 -4.41
CA PHE A 367 -20.33 1.09 -5.22
C PHE A 367 -21.81 0.72 -5.03
N LYS A 368 -22.53 0.61 -6.15
CA LYS A 368 -23.96 0.26 -6.17
C LYS A 368 -24.23 -1.00 -6.97
N LYS A 369 -25.20 -1.79 -6.48
CA LYS A 369 -25.82 -2.92 -7.17
C LYS A 369 -26.66 -2.42 -8.35
N ALA A 370 -27.10 -3.33 -9.21
CA ALA A 370 -28.02 -3.00 -10.30
C ALA A 370 -29.35 -2.39 -9.80
N SER A 371 -29.78 -2.73 -8.59
CA SER A 371 -30.96 -2.14 -7.92
C SER A 371 -30.77 -0.66 -7.52
N GLY A 372 -29.55 -0.14 -7.55
CA GLY A 372 -29.20 1.18 -7.04
C GLY A 372 -28.85 1.21 -5.54
N GLU A 373 -29.05 0.10 -4.82
CA GLU A 373 -28.62 -0.06 -3.44
C GLU A 373 -27.09 -0.10 -3.32
N ALA A 374 -26.55 0.42 -2.22
CA ALA A 374 -25.12 0.33 -1.95
C ALA A 374 -24.69 -1.13 -1.72
N TYR A 375 -23.51 -1.48 -2.20
CA TYR A 375 -22.84 -2.70 -1.75
C TYR A 375 -22.43 -2.57 -0.29
N THR A 376 -22.38 -3.70 0.41
CA THR A 376 -21.85 -3.86 1.76
C THR A 376 -20.81 -4.97 1.76
N SER A 377 -20.11 -5.18 2.89
CA SER A 377 -19.18 -6.31 3.00
C SER A 377 -19.91 -7.65 2.96
N GLU A 378 -21.17 -7.71 3.41
CA GLU A 378 -21.99 -8.93 3.34
C GLU A 378 -22.25 -9.39 1.89
N ASP A 379 -22.13 -8.50 0.91
CA ASP A 379 -22.37 -8.78 -0.51
C ASP A 379 -21.14 -9.34 -1.24
N CYS A 380 -19.97 -9.36 -0.61
CA CYS A 380 -18.71 -9.72 -1.26
C CYS A 380 -17.82 -10.64 -0.42
N ILE A 381 -18.40 -11.40 0.52
CA ILE A 381 -17.66 -12.37 1.33
C ILE A 381 -17.19 -13.53 0.44
N ASN A 382 -18.11 -14.17 -0.28
CA ASN A 382 -17.81 -15.27 -1.18
C ASN A 382 -17.77 -14.77 -2.63
N ILE A 383 -16.56 -14.65 -3.19
CA ILE A 383 -16.35 -14.17 -4.56
C ILE A 383 -16.97 -15.10 -5.62
N GLU A 384 -17.05 -16.41 -5.36
CA GLU A 384 -17.56 -17.38 -6.31
C GLU A 384 -19.09 -17.37 -6.34
N ARG A 385 -19.72 -17.36 -5.17
CA ARG A 385 -21.18 -17.41 -5.04
C ARG A 385 -21.85 -16.06 -5.27
N GLN A 386 -21.21 -14.96 -4.86
CA GLN A 386 -21.83 -13.63 -4.86
C GLN A 386 -21.36 -12.76 -6.02
N LEU A 387 -20.11 -12.91 -6.46
CA LEU A 387 -19.50 -12.07 -7.51
C LEU A 387 -19.18 -12.84 -8.81
N GLY A 388 -19.38 -14.17 -8.83
CA GLY A 388 -19.23 -14.97 -10.05
C GLY A 388 -17.80 -15.12 -10.58
N PHE A 389 -16.78 -14.91 -9.73
CA PHE A 389 -15.39 -15.14 -10.11
C PHE A 389 -14.62 -15.94 -9.06
N THR A 390 -13.47 -16.48 -9.47
CA THR A 390 -12.50 -17.11 -8.57
C THR A 390 -11.09 -16.76 -9.02
N TYR A 391 -10.11 -17.06 -8.17
CA TYR A 391 -8.69 -16.94 -8.46
C TYR A 391 -8.13 -18.26 -9.00
N GLY A 392 -7.41 -18.18 -10.11
CA GLY A 392 -6.54 -19.26 -10.56
C GLY A 392 -5.34 -19.45 -9.61
N PRO A 393 -4.50 -20.48 -9.87
CA PRO A 393 -3.37 -20.78 -9.01
C PRO A 393 -2.37 -19.63 -8.95
N GLY A 394 -1.78 -19.42 -7.78
CA GLY A 394 -0.73 -18.43 -7.55
C GLY A 394 0.17 -18.83 -6.37
N SER A 395 1.17 -18.01 -6.12
CA SER A 395 2.06 -18.21 -4.97
C SER A 395 1.29 -18.19 -3.65
N LEU A 396 1.79 -18.90 -2.63
CA LEU A 396 1.23 -18.91 -1.27
C LEU A 396 -0.21 -19.46 -1.11
N ASP A 397 -0.79 -20.10 -2.15
CA ASP A 397 -2.12 -20.74 -2.02
C ASP A 397 -2.13 -21.81 -0.91
N ASP A 398 -1.02 -22.53 -0.72
CA ASP A 398 -0.80 -23.52 0.32
C ASP A 398 0.34 -23.09 1.27
N VAL A 399 0.07 -23.02 2.58
CA VAL A 399 1.12 -22.76 3.60
C VAL A 399 1.87 -24.05 3.92
N THR A 400 2.95 -24.29 3.17
CA THR A 400 3.80 -25.47 3.33
C THR A 400 4.65 -25.43 4.61
N PRO A 401 5.22 -26.55 5.07
CA PRO A 401 6.19 -26.57 6.18
C PRO A 401 7.38 -25.64 5.98
N GLU A 402 7.85 -25.48 4.74
CA GLU A 402 8.95 -24.58 4.38
C GLU A 402 8.58 -23.12 4.70
N LEU A 403 7.36 -22.69 4.36
CA LEU A 403 6.86 -21.35 4.70
C LEU A 403 6.74 -21.14 6.21
N LYS A 404 6.36 -22.18 6.96
CA LYS A 404 6.34 -22.11 8.44
C LYS A 404 7.75 -21.96 9.01
N SER A 405 8.74 -22.63 8.42
CA SER A 405 10.14 -22.54 8.86
C SER A 405 10.74 -21.15 8.64
N LEU A 406 10.37 -20.46 7.54
CA LEU A 406 10.77 -19.07 7.28
C LEU A 406 10.34 -18.12 8.41
N LEU A 407 9.16 -18.37 8.99
CA LEU A 407 8.59 -17.55 10.05
C LEU A 407 9.05 -17.96 11.45
N ALA A 408 9.61 -19.16 11.62
CA ALA A 408 10.02 -19.68 12.92
C ALA A 408 11.17 -18.86 13.53
N VAL A 409 11.16 -18.74 14.86
CA VAL A 409 12.28 -18.13 15.60
C VAL A 409 13.45 -19.13 15.61
N PRO A 410 14.67 -18.76 15.20
CA PRO A 410 15.82 -19.65 15.25
C PRO A 410 16.09 -20.10 16.68
N SER A 411 16.56 -21.34 16.86
CA SER A 411 16.92 -21.84 18.19
C SER A 411 17.99 -20.95 18.84
N GLY A 412 17.75 -20.52 20.08
CA GLY A 412 18.64 -19.60 20.82
C GLY A 412 18.37 -18.12 20.58
N ASN A 413 17.54 -17.75 19.60
CA ASN A 413 17.14 -16.36 19.37
C ASN A 413 15.90 -15.97 20.19
N SER A 414 15.71 -14.67 20.37
CA SER A 414 14.62 -14.13 21.19
C SER A 414 13.24 -14.36 20.57
N THR A 415 12.30 -14.83 21.40
CA THR A 415 10.87 -14.90 21.08
C THR A 415 10.11 -13.62 21.46
N LYS A 416 10.79 -12.67 22.10
CA LYS A 416 10.20 -11.39 22.54
C LYS A 416 9.93 -10.46 21.37
N LYS A 417 9.16 -9.41 21.62
CA LYS A 417 8.94 -8.30 20.69
C LYS A 417 9.36 -6.97 21.31
N LEU A 418 9.73 -6.05 20.45
CA LEU A 418 9.95 -4.65 20.75
C LEU A 418 8.70 -3.85 20.37
N THR A 419 8.17 -3.06 21.30
CA THR A 419 7.12 -2.07 21.08
C THR A 419 7.78 -0.69 21.05
N VAL A 420 7.48 0.08 20.00
CA VAL A 420 7.96 1.46 19.80
C VAL A 420 6.76 2.39 19.81
N THR A 421 6.79 3.41 20.68
CA THR A 421 5.75 4.44 20.83
C THR A 421 6.34 5.85 20.89
N GLY A 422 5.51 6.89 20.97
CA GLY A 422 5.96 8.28 21.06
C GLY A 422 6.24 8.93 19.71
N ILE A 423 5.65 8.42 18.63
CA ILE A 423 5.74 9.00 17.28
C ILE A 423 4.35 9.45 16.86
N ASP A 424 4.15 10.76 16.79
CA ASP A 424 2.94 11.35 16.24
C ASP A 424 3.05 11.45 14.71
N ARG A 425 2.15 10.76 14.00
CA ARG A 425 2.13 10.80 12.54
C ARG A 425 1.78 12.18 11.98
N ALA A 426 1.08 13.02 12.73
CA ALA A 426 0.66 14.35 12.28
C ALA A 426 1.86 15.25 11.97
N LEU A 427 2.99 14.95 12.59
CA LEU A 427 4.24 15.68 12.40
C LEU A 427 5.00 15.25 11.13
N ILE A 428 4.58 14.17 10.46
CA ILE A 428 5.26 13.62 9.29
C ILE A 428 4.32 13.71 8.07
N GLN A 429 4.66 14.59 7.14
CA GLN A 429 3.93 14.74 5.88
C GLN A 429 4.20 13.57 4.93
N GLY A 430 3.12 12.99 4.42
CA GLY A 430 3.17 11.89 3.46
C GLY A 430 3.42 10.55 4.12
N SER A 431 3.65 9.53 3.28
CA SER A 431 4.02 8.21 3.77
C SER A 431 5.42 8.22 4.40
N PHE A 432 5.67 7.24 5.26
CA PHE A 432 7.00 7.04 5.84
C PHE A 432 7.20 5.59 6.29
N ILE A 433 8.46 5.25 6.55
CA ILE A 433 8.89 3.93 7.00
C ILE A 433 9.62 4.08 8.33
N MET A 434 9.30 3.21 9.27
CA MET A 434 10.11 2.99 10.46
C MET A 434 10.95 1.73 10.27
N LYS A 435 12.28 1.84 10.33
CA LYS A 435 13.20 0.70 10.38
C LYS A 435 13.79 0.59 11.79
N ALA A 436 13.61 -0.54 12.45
CA ALA A 436 14.08 -0.75 13.81
C ALA A 436 15.41 -1.53 13.84
N TYR A 437 16.30 -1.12 14.72
CA TYR A 437 17.62 -1.71 14.92
C TYR A 437 17.89 -1.90 16.42
N ALA A 438 18.67 -2.93 16.74
CA ALA A 438 19.24 -3.15 18.06
C ALA A 438 20.77 -3.24 17.96
N SER A 439 21.48 -2.50 18.78
CA SER A 439 22.94 -2.53 18.85
C SER A 439 23.40 -3.13 20.16
N VAL A 440 24.35 -4.06 20.11
CA VAL A 440 24.95 -4.70 21.29
C VAL A 440 26.45 -4.55 21.21
N THR A 441 27.03 -3.89 22.21
CA THR A 441 28.48 -3.70 22.32
C THR A 441 29.07 -4.74 23.26
N ASP A 442 30.02 -5.54 22.77
CA ASP A 442 30.69 -6.54 23.59
C ASP A 442 31.76 -5.92 24.51
N ALA A 443 32.30 -6.73 25.43
CA ALA A 443 33.32 -6.30 26.39
C ALA A 443 34.62 -5.78 25.75
N ASN A 444 34.86 -6.08 24.47
CA ASN A 444 36.02 -5.59 23.72
C ASN A 444 35.72 -4.28 22.96
N GLY A 445 34.51 -3.71 23.15
CA GLY A 445 34.06 -2.50 22.46
C GLY A 445 33.59 -2.73 21.02
N LYS A 446 33.40 -3.99 20.59
CA LYS A 446 32.87 -4.27 19.24
C LYS A 446 31.34 -4.26 19.27
N THR A 447 30.75 -3.32 18.55
CA THR A 447 29.29 -3.22 18.38
C THR A 447 28.81 -4.09 17.23
N ARG A 448 27.75 -4.88 17.47
CA ARG A 448 26.98 -5.60 16.46
C ARG A 448 25.62 -4.95 16.34
N GLU A 449 25.16 -4.73 15.13
CA GLU A 449 23.83 -4.19 14.86
C GLU A 449 22.93 -5.27 14.26
N TYR A 450 21.72 -5.40 14.79
CA TYR A 450 20.68 -6.31 14.35
C TYR A 450 19.55 -5.51 13.73
N TYR A 451 19.19 -5.82 12.48
CA TYR A 451 18.02 -5.26 11.84
C TYR A 451 16.76 -6.04 12.22
N LEU A 452 15.81 -5.38 12.86
CA LEU A 452 14.61 -5.99 13.45
C LEU A 452 13.40 -6.00 12.49
N GLY A 453 13.48 -5.24 11.39
CA GLY A 453 12.44 -5.13 10.36
C GLY A 453 11.97 -3.70 10.11
N HIS A 454 10.98 -3.57 9.22
CA HIS A 454 10.36 -2.30 8.85
C HIS A 454 8.85 -2.30 9.06
N LYS A 455 8.30 -1.12 9.31
CA LYS A 455 6.86 -0.82 9.27
C LYS A 455 6.63 0.32 8.28
N SER A 456 5.84 0.07 7.25
CA SER A 456 5.40 1.09 6.30
C SER A 456 4.08 1.70 6.74
N ILE A 457 4.06 3.02 6.83
CA ILE A 457 2.88 3.82 7.09
C ILE A 457 2.52 4.46 5.75
N LEU A 458 1.63 3.79 5.01
CA LEU A 458 0.99 4.38 3.84
C LEU A 458 0.03 5.44 4.33
N SER A 459 0.27 6.67 3.90
CA SER A 459 -0.41 7.84 4.44
C SER A 459 -0.91 8.73 3.31
N ARG A 460 -1.27 9.93 3.71
CA ARG A 460 -1.56 11.07 2.85
C ARG A 460 -0.66 12.21 3.28
N TRP A 461 -0.58 13.19 2.42
CA TRP A 461 0.38 14.27 2.60
C TRP A 461 -0.03 15.35 3.58
N ASN A 462 -1.33 15.63 3.68
CA ASN A 462 -1.88 16.52 4.70
C ASN A 462 -2.56 15.69 5.80
N VAL A 463 -1.97 15.68 6.99
CA VAL A 463 -2.60 15.20 8.23
C VAL A 463 -2.61 16.38 9.19
N VAL A 464 -3.81 16.89 9.51
CA VAL A 464 -3.93 18.02 10.44
C VAL A 464 -3.79 17.54 11.87
N HIS A 465 -2.95 18.21 12.65
CA HIS A 465 -2.79 17.96 14.09
C HIS A 465 -3.98 18.52 14.88
N CYS A 466 -4.44 17.78 15.89
CA CYS A 466 -5.48 18.21 16.81
C CYS A 466 -5.13 17.88 18.25
N ALA A 467 -5.28 18.86 19.15
CA ALA A 467 -4.93 18.69 20.56
C ALA A 467 -5.96 17.88 21.37
N ASN A 468 -7.25 17.87 20.98
CA ASN A 468 -8.33 17.24 21.76
C ASN A 468 -9.10 16.16 20.98
N CYS A 469 -8.59 15.70 19.84
CA CYS A 469 -9.39 14.86 18.94
C CYS A 469 -9.52 13.42 19.39
N LEU A 470 -10.67 12.83 19.03
CA LEU A 470 -10.98 11.40 19.18
C LEU A 470 -10.10 10.48 18.31
N THR A 471 -9.24 11.03 17.46
CA THR A 471 -8.40 10.27 16.52
C THR A 471 -7.01 10.09 17.10
N HIS A 472 -6.66 8.85 17.43
CA HIS A 472 -5.31 8.49 17.87
C HIS A 472 -4.34 8.54 16.67
N LEU A 473 -3.50 9.58 16.63
CA LEU A 473 -2.47 9.78 15.60
C LEU A 473 -1.12 9.15 15.98
N ASP A 474 -1.04 8.57 17.18
CA ASP A 474 0.11 7.83 17.68
C ASP A 474 0.39 6.60 16.82
N VAL A 475 1.61 6.53 16.31
CA VAL A 475 2.14 5.34 15.66
C VAL A 475 2.70 4.42 16.74
N VAL A 476 2.01 3.31 16.95
CA VAL A 476 2.54 2.16 17.68
C VAL A 476 3.08 1.15 16.67
N ALA A 477 4.34 0.77 16.84
CA ALA A 477 5.02 -0.19 15.99
C ALA A 477 5.57 -1.35 16.82
N HIS A 478 5.40 -2.58 16.33
CA HIS A 478 5.95 -3.77 16.97
C HIS A 478 6.92 -4.47 16.02
N PHE A 479 8.07 -4.89 16.54
CA PHE A 479 9.11 -5.58 15.80
C PHE A 479 9.51 -6.87 16.52
N PRO A 480 9.71 -7.99 15.79
CA PRO A 480 10.21 -9.21 16.41
C PRO A 480 11.68 -9.05 16.81
N LEU A 481 12.07 -9.58 17.98
CA LEU A 481 13.48 -9.67 18.37
C LEU A 481 14.15 -10.98 17.88
N SER A 482 13.48 -11.71 16.99
CA SER A 482 13.96 -13.01 16.47
C SER A 482 15.27 -12.95 15.67
N ALA A 483 15.74 -11.75 15.32
CA ALA A 483 17.01 -11.55 14.63
C ALA A 483 18.24 -11.64 15.56
N MET A 484 18.04 -11.57 16.88
CA MET A 484 19.13 -11.53 17.87
C MET A 484 19.05 -12.67 18.90
N PRO A 485 20.19 -13.10 19.47
CA PRO A 485 20.23 -14.06 20.58
C PRO A 485 19.40 -13.59 21.77
N ALA A 486 18.75 -14.52 22.47
CA ALA A 486 17.91 -14.19 23.63
C ALA A 486 18.69 -13.46 24.74
N ASP A 487 19.93 -13.90 25.01
CA ASP A 487 20.80 -13.34 26.06
C ASP A 487 21.37 -11.95 25.72
N ASP A 488 21.22 -11.50 24.47
CA ASP A 488 21.66 -10.19 24.03
C ASP A 488 20.58 -9.11 24.21
N VAL A 489 19.32 -9.50 24.38
CA VAL A 489 18.18 -8.56 24.51
C VAL A 489 18.35 -7.56 25.67
N PRO A 490 18.77 -7.96 26.89
CA PRO A 490 18.96 -6.99 27.99
C PRO A 490 20.13 -6.02 27.78
N LYS A 491 20.99 -6.28 26.81
CA LYS A 491 22.18 -5.48 26.48
C LYS A 491 21.96 -4.58 25.26
N ALA A 492 20.78 -4.65 24.64
CA ALA A 492 20.49 -3.96 23.41
C ALA A 492 20.18 -2.49 23.64
N GLU A 493 20.83 -1.64 22.86
CA GLU A 493 20.42 -0.27 22.63
C GLU A 493 19.55 -0.23 21.38
N PHE A 494 18.30 0.22 21.53
CA PHE A 494 17.35 0.27 20.41
C PHE A 494 17.37 1.64 19.74
N ARG A 495 17.21 1.64 18.42
CA ARG A 495 16.97 2.84 17.64
C ARG A 495 15.97 2.58 16.53
N VAL A 496 15.24 3.62 16.13
CA VAL A 496 14.45 3.60 14.89
C VAL A 496 14.98 4.65 13.93
N LYS A 497 15.02 4.27 12.66
CA LYS A 497 15.27 5.18 11.55
C LYS A 497 13.96 5.46 10.83
N ILE A 498 13.62 6.73 10.70
CA ILE A 498 12.45 7.17 9.94
C ILE A 498 12.91 7.57 8.54
N ILE A 499 12.36 6.93 7.52
CA ILE A 499 12.52 7.32 6.12
C ILE A 499 11.22 8.00 5.69
N HIS A 500 11.27 9.29 5.37
CA HIS A 500 10.09 10.13 5.14
C HIS A 500 10.24 11.00 3.89
N ARG A 501 9.16 11.62 3.43
CA ARG A 501 9.14 12.50 2.25
C ARG A 501 9.82 13.86 2.46
N GLY A 502 9.97 14.29 3.70
CA GLY A 502 10.66 15.55 4.02
C GLY A 502 9.85 16.78 3.60
N GLY A 503 8.52 16.63 3.56
CA GLY A 503 7.59 17.64 3.07
C GLY A 503 7.56 17.81 1.56
N GLY A 504 8.35 17.05 0.79
CA GLY A 504 8.34 17.06 -0.68
C GLY A 504 8.88 18.34 -1.34
N VAL A 505 9.13 19.40 -0.57
CA VAL A 505 9.64 20.71 -1.02
C VAL A 505 10.70 21.29 -0.05
N PRO A 506 11.67 22.09 -0.54
CA PRO A 506 12.71 22.72 0.27
C PRO A 506 12.16 23.53 1.45
N SER A 507 11.09 24.30 1.24
CA SER A 507 10.46 25.12 2.28
C SER A 507 10.01 24.32 3.50
N ALA A 508 9.59 23.06 3.33
CA ALA A 508 9.17 22.15 4.40
C ALA A 508 10.30 21.24 4.92
N SER A 509 11.36 21.03 4.14
CA SER A 509 12.45 20.09 4.44
C SER A 509 13.18 20.35 5.75
N LYS A 510 13.47 21.63 6.07
CA LYS A 510 14.18 22.01 7.30
C LYS A 510 13.34 21.71 8.54
N ALA A 511 12.04 21.97 8.46
CA ALA A 511 11.11 21.65 9.54
C ALA A 511 10.99 20.13 9.71
N ALA A 512 10.86 19.37 8.62
CA ALA A 512 10.79 17.91 8.67
C ALA A 512 12.04 17.27 9.30
N ILE A 513 13.24 17.76 8.96
CA ILE A 513 14.50 17.30 9.57
C ILE A 513 14.53 17.61 11.08
N GLY A 514 14.12 18.81 11.48
CA GLY A 514 14.10 19.22 12.89
C GLY A 514 13.08 18.41 13.71
N VAL A 515 11.90 18.16 13.14
CA VAL A 515 10.86 17.33 13.77
C VAL A 515 11.38 15.91 13.99
N VAL A 516 11.90 15.26 12.95
CA VAL A 516 12.32 13.86 13.03
C VAL A 516 13.56 13.68 13.91
N SER A 517 14.51 14.62 13.88
CA SER A 517 15.69 14.57 14.76
C SER A 517 15.35 14.87 16.23
N GLY A 518 14.24 15.57 16.50
CA GLY A 518 13.74 15.83 17.85
C GLY A 518 12.87 14.72 18.44
N LEU A 519 12.42 13.74 17.65
CA LEU A 519 11.61 12.62 18.15
C LEU A 519 12.45 11.75 19.10
N GLN A 520 11.88 11.45 20.26
CA GLN A 520 12.44 10.53 21.26
C GLN A 520 11.45 9.37 21.45
N PRO A 521 11.56 8.30 20.63
CA PRO A 521 10.68 7.15 20.75
C PRO A 521 10.92 6.41 22.06
N ASN A 522 9.85 5.87 22.62
CA ASN A 522 9.94 4.96 23.77
C ASN A 522 10.06 3.51 23.26
N PHE A 523 10.86 2.72 23.95
CA PHE A 523 11.14 1.33 23.64
C PHE A 523 10.75 0.43 24.80
N GLU A 524 9.87 -0.53 24.54
CA GLU A 524 9.43 -1.50 25.53
C GLU A 524 9.63 -2.91 24.98
N VAL A 525 10.28 -3.79 25.75
CA VAL A 525 10.48 -5.19 25.38
C VAL A 525 9.48 -6.03 26.14
N SER A 526 8.75 -6.90 25.44
CA SER A 526 7.79 -7.81 26.09
C SER A 526 8.47 -8.79 27.04
N ASP A 527 7.67 -9.37 27.92
CA ASP A 527 8.02 -10.58 28.67
C ASP A 527 8.50 -11.72 27.77
#